data_AF-A0A9P9IG54-F1
#
_entry.id   AF-A0A9P9IG54-F1
#
_cell.length_a   1.000
_cell.length_b   1.000
_cell.length_c   1.000
_cell.angle_alpha   90.00
_cell.angle_beta   90.00
_cell.angle_gamma   90.00
#
_symmetry.space_group_name_H-M   'P 1'
#
loop_
_entity.id
_entity.type
_entity.pdbx_description
1 polymer ?
#
loop_
_entity_poly.entity_id
_entity_poly.type
_entity_poly.pdbx_seq_one_letter_code
_entity_poly.pdbx_strand_id
1 'polypeptide(L)'
;MPRLPLAEKLPLVVRKDIRDNWESKREGHEKAISDILGEPWTININPNAIWPYAEDNSWAKISTGKMIQRYVAGAEDQLKSFIGYFGEEGKVEINDICSAHTITLAFDEAKKVSYCGCEVSAAGELVLLFSEGNLGTNIDDALSRSNLAKALNEALVSGDSAKPMSDATCTGINKEYAAENAPGQEKLNKILATEIPLDPNFEAVFEKLKVGANSPDGWE
;
A
#
# COMPACT_ATOMS: atom_id res chain seq x y z
N MET A 1 -7.40 19.00 8.05
CA MET A 1 -7.29 19.18 9.51
C MET A 1 -5.86 18.86 9.93
N PRO A 2 -5.26 19.59 10.90
CA PRO A 2 -3.95 19.23 11.47
C PRO A 2 -4.05 17.96 12.32
N ARG A 3 -2.93 17.29 12.58
CA ARG A 3 -2.92 16.09 13.45
C ARG A 3 -3.52 16.40 14.82
N LEU A 4 -4.50 15.60 15.21
CA LEU A 4 -5.16 15.66 16.51
C LEU A 4 -4.27 15.05 17.61
N PRO A 5 -4.36 15.55 18.86
CA PRO A 5 -3.65 14.96 19.98
C PRO A 5 -4.17 13.56 20.28
N LEU A 6 -3.32 12.72 20.87
CA LEU A 6 -3.69 11.39 21.32
C LEU A 6 -4.79 11.48 22.38
N ALA A 7 -5.74 10.55 22.36
CA ALA A 7 -6.70 10.40 23.43
C ALA A 7 -5.97 9.98 24.72
N GLU A 8 -6.05 10.80 25.77
CA GLU A 8 -5.49 10.45 27.09
C GLU A 8 -6.12 9.18 27.66
N LYS A 9 -7.44 9.01 27.43
CA LYS A 9 -8.20 7.86 27.92
C LYS A 9 -9.38 7.54 27.02
N LEU A 10 -9.44 6.30 26.55
CA LEU A 10 -10.58 5.80 25.79
C LEU A 10 -11.74 5.38 26.71
N PRO A 11 -13.01 5.55 26.27
CA PRO A 11 -14.18 5.03 26.97
C PRO A 11 -14.06 3.53 27.27
N LEU A 12 -14.66 3.07 28.38
CA LEU A 12 -14.60 1.66 28.79
C LEU A 12 -15.11 0.70 27.71
N VAL A 13 -16.21 1.07 27.04
CA VAL A 13 -16.81 0.27 25.96
C VAL A 13 -15.84 0.14 24.78
N VAL A 14 -15.16 1.23 24.42
CA VAL A 14 -14.16 1.24 23.33
C VAL A 14 -12.93 0.41 23.70
N ARG A 15 -12.41 0.55 24.93
CA ARG A 15 -11.29 -0.28 25.40
C ARG A 15 -11.63 -1.76 25.42
N LYS A 16 -12.86 -2.11 25.82
CA LYS A 16 -13.35 -3.49 25.73
C LYS A 16 -13.38 -3.98 24.29
N ASP A 17 -13.91 -3.18 23.37
CA ASP A 17 -13.95 -3.53 21.95
C ASP A 17 -12.55 -3.73 21.35
N ILE A 18 -11.60 -2.87 21.68
CA ILE A 18 -10.18 -3.00 21.28
C ILE A 18 -9.60 -4.32 21.78
N ARG A 19 -9.74 -4.62 23.07
CA ARG A 19 -9.24 -5.87 23.65
C ARG A 19 -9.86 -7.10 22.99
N ASP A 20 -11.19 -7.09 22.87
CA ASP A 20 -11.94 -8.26 22.44
C ASP A 20 -11.84 -8.51 20.93
N ASN A 21 -11.75 -7.46 20.10
CA ASN A 21 -11.78 -7.57 18.64
C ASN A 21 -10.46 -7.31 17.93
N TRP A 22 -9.52 -6.58 18.54
CA TRP A 22 -8.22 -6.29 17.95
C TRP A 22 -7.08 -7.02 18.67
N GLU A 23 -6.84 -6.72 19.95
CA GLU A 23 -5.67 -7.24 20.69
C GLU A 23 -5.66 -8.77 20.73
N SER A 24 -6.82 -9.39 20.94
CA SER A 24 -6.99 -10.85 20.96
C SER A 24 -6.72 -11.55 19.63
N LYS A 25 -6.71 -10.81 18.51
CA LYS A 25 -6.53 -11.34 17.15
C LYS A 25 -5.24 -10.90 16.48
N ARG A 26 -4.54 -9.91 17.06
CA ARG A 26 -3.34 -9.30 16.47
C ARG A 26 -2.29 -10.33 16.09
N GLU A 27 -1.96 -11.26 17.00
CA GLU A 27 -0.94 -12.28 16.74
C GLU A 27 -1.30 -13.20 15.55
N GLY A 28 -2.59 -13.48 15.36
CA GLY A 28 -3.08 -14.25 14.22
C GLY A 28 -2.88 -13.50 12.91
N HIS A 29 -3.09 -12.19 12.92
CA HIS A 29 -2.86 -11.32 11.77
C HIS A 29 -1.36 -11.14 11.47
N GLU A 30 -0.53 -10.88 12.50
CA GLU A 30 0.93 -10.80 12.37
C GLU A 30 1.50 -12.08 11.76
N LYS A 31 1.02 -13.24 12.22
CA LYS A 31 1.40 -14.53 11.63
C LYS A 31 0.97 -14.65 10.17
N ALA A 32 -0.27 -14.30 9.83
CA ALA A 32 -0.77 -14.40 8.46
C ALA A 32 0.04 -13.52 7.51
N ILE A 33 0.33 -12.27 7.90
CA ILE A 33 1.14 -11.32 7.12
C ILE A 33 2.57 -11.84 6.98
N SER A 34 3.17 -12.33 8.07
CA SER A 34 4.51 -12.92 8.03
C SER A 34 4.59 -14.12 7.09
N ASP A 35 3.58 -14.98 7.12
CA ASP A 35 3.51 -16.16 6.23
C ASP A 35 3.33 -15.74 4.75
N ILE A 36 2.60 -14.66 4.47
CA ILE A 36 2.45 -14.09 3.11
C ILE A 36 3.77 -13.51 2.61
N LEU A 37 4.47 -12.75 3.47
CA LEU A 37 5.68 -12.01 3.13
C LEU A 37 6.97 -12.81 3.34
N GLY A 38 6.89 -14.02 3.88
CA GLY A 38 8.03 -14.92 4.08
C GLY A 38 9.02 -14.48 5.18
N GLU A 39 8.77 -13.36 5.85
CA GLU A 39 9.61 -12.80 6.90
C GLU A 39 8.77 -12.40 8.13
N PRO A 40 9.35 -12.26 9.33
CA PRO A 40 8.59 -11.85 10.51
C PRO A 40 8.14 -10.39 10.42
N TRP A 41 6.82 -10.19 10.42
CA TRP A 41 6.19 -8.87 10.42
C TRP A 41 5.37 -8.65 11.70
N THR A 42 5.36 -7.41 12.18
CA THR A 42 4.57 -7.00 13.36
C THR A 42 3.55 -5.92 13.01
N ILE A 43 2.55 -5.73 13.88
CA ILE A 43 1.52 -4.69 13.70
C ILE A 43 1.50 -3.77 14.92
N ASN A 44 1.87 -2.51 14.70
CA ASN A 44 1.95 -1.49 15.73
C ASN A 44 0.94 -0.36 15.48
N ILE A 45 -0.32 -0.64 15.78
CA ILE A 45 -1.41 0.33 15.66
C ILE A 45 -1.79 0.87 17.04
N ASN A 46 -1.71 2.19 17.22
CA ASN A 46 -2.08 2.88 18.46
C ASN A 46 -3.53 3.41 18.41
N PRO A 47 -4.49 2.77 19.10
CA PRO A 47 -5.90 3.21 19.06
C PRO A 47 -6.11 4.61 19.63
N ASN A 48 -5.27 5.05 20.59
CA ASN A 48 -5.38 6.38 21.18
C ASN A 48 -5.01 7.48 20.19
N ALA A 49 -4.14 7.19 19.21
CA ALA A 49 -3.79 8.12 18.15
C ALA A 49 -4.89 8.23 17.08
N ILE A 50 -5.71 7.18 16.91
CA ILE A 50 -6.69 7.07 15.82
C ILE A 50 -8.09 7.48 16.26
N TRP A 51 -8.51 7.07 17.46
CA TRP A 51 -9.86 7.33 17.99
C TRP A 51 -10.31 8.80 17.99
N PRO A 52 -9.43 9.80 18.20
CA PRO A 52 -9.81 11.22 18.10
C PRO A 52 -10.38 11.62 16.74
N TYR A 53 -9.97 10.96 15.65
CA TYR A 53 -10.43 11.26 14.29
C TYR A 53 -11.78 10.62 13.93
N ALA A 54 -12.29 9.72 14.76
CA ALA A 54 -13.59 9.11 14.51
C ALA A 54 -14.70 10.13 14.79
N GLU A 55 -15.62 10.26 13.83
CA GLU A 55 -16.82 11.09 13.96
C GLU A 55 -17.75 10.54 15.06
N ASP A 56 -18.50 11.42 15.71
CA ASP A 56 -19.43 11.00 16.76
C ASP A 56 -20.51 10.07 16.20
N ASN A 57 -20.82 9.01 16.97
CA ASN A 57 -21.74 7.93 16.59
C ASN A 57 -21.33 7.10 15.35
N SER A 58 -20.14 7.33 14.78
CA SER A 58 -19.62 6.49 13.69
C SER A 58 -19.20 5.11 14.19
N TRP A 59 -19.14 4.15 13.25
CA TRP A 59 -18.61 2.82 13.50
C TRP A 59 -17.18 2.87 14.07
N ALA A 60 -16.31 3.74 13.53
CA ALA A 60 -14.95 3.92 14.01
C ALA A 60 -14.89 4.41 15.48
N LYS A 61 -15.89 5.18 15.94
CA LYS A 61 -15.96 5.71 17.31
C LYS A 61 -16.39 4.67 18.33
N ILE A 62 -17.37 3.85 17.96
CA ILE A 62 -18.04 2.89 18.86
C ILE A 62 -17.44 1.48 18.79
N SER A 63 -16.76 1.15 17.68
CA SER A 63 -16.21 -0.19 17.40
C SER A 63 -14.79 -0.09 16.84
N THR A 64 -13.96 0.70 17.50
CA THR A 64 -12.58 1.00 17.10
C THR A 64 -11.71 -0.25 16.96
N GLY A 65 -11.86 -1.23 17.84
CA GLY A 65 -11.14 -2.50 17.75
C GLY A 65 -11.53 -3.28 16.49
N LYS A 66 -12.83 -3.39 16.21
CA LYS A 66 -13.30 -4.01 14.96
C LYS A 66 -12.82 -3.26 13.72
N MET A 67 -12.79 -1.93 13.77
CA MET A 67 -12.32 -1.11 12.66
C MET A 67 -10.84 -1.35 12.37
N ILE A 68 -9.99 -1.36 13.41
CA ILE A 68 -8.55 -1.68 13.26
C ILE A 68 -8.38 -3.09 12.67
N GLN A 69 -9.11 -4.06 13.22
CA GLN A 69 -9.09 -5.43 12.72
C GLN A 69 -9.44 -5.52 11.23
N ARG A 70 -10.40 -4.70 10.76
CA ARG A 70 -10.79 -4.68 9.35
C ARG A 70 -9.75 -4.02 8.45
N TYR A 71 -9.10 -2.93 8.88
CA TYR A 71 -7.95 -2.38 8.14
C TYR A 71 -6.87 -3.44 7.92
N VAL A 72 -6.54 -4.19 8.97
CA VAL A 72 -5.50 -5.22 8.93
C VAL A 72 -5.93 -6.42 8.08
N ALA A 73 -7.18 -6.87 8.18
CA ALA A 73 -7.69 -7.93 7.32
C ALA A 73 -7.71 -7.51 5.83
N GLY A 74 -8.06 -6.25 5.54
CA GLY A 74 -7.96 -5.68 4.19
C GLY A 74 -6.53 -5.65 3.69
N ALA A 75 -5.58 -5.22 4.54
CA ALA A 75 -4.16 -5.24 4.22
C ALA A 75 -3.66 -6.67 3.89
N GLU A 76 -4.07 -7.68 4.67
CA GLU A 76 -3.75 -9.08 4.37
C GLU A 76 -4.23 -9.54 3.01
N ASP A 77 -5.48 -9.28 2.67
CA ASP A 77 -6.07 -9.74 1.42
C ASP A 77 -5.44 -9.04 0.21
N GLN A 78 -5.12 -7.76 0.34
CA GLN A 78 -4.42 -7.01 -0.68
C GLN A 78 -2.95 -7.46 -0.84
N LEU A 79 -2.24 -7.75 0.25
CA LEU A 79 -0.90 -8.33 0.19
C LEU A 79 -0.92 -9.69 -0.52
N LYS A 80 -1.88 -10.58 -0.19
CA LYS A 80 -2.06 -11.84 -0.93
C LYS A 80 -2.29 -11.59 -2.42
N SER A 81 -3.14 -10.61 -2.77
CA SER A 81 -3.42 -10.25 -4.16
C SER A 81 -2.17 -9.74 -4.87
N PHE A 82 -1.42 -8.84 -4.24
CA PHE A 82 -0.19 -8.26 -4.76
C PHE A 82 0.87 -9.33 -4.99
N ILE A 83 1.16 -10.17 -3.99
CA ILE A 83 2.10 -11.28 -4.12
C ILE A 83 1.61 -12.33 -5.12
N GLY A 84 0.31 -12.58 -5.20
CA GLY A 84 -0.26 -13.47 -6.22
C GLY A 84 -0.03 -12.97 -7.65
N TYR A 85 0.01 -11.65 -7.84
CA TYR A 85 0.25 -11.02 -9.15
C TYR A 85 1.75 -10.89 -9.48
N PHE A 86 2.58 -10.44 -8.54
CA PHE A 86 4.01 -10.18 -8.77
C PHE A 86 4.93 -11.36 -8.42
N GLY A 87 4.44 -12.33 -7.66
CA GLY A 87 5.23 -13.50 -7.23
C GLY A 87 6.29 -13.14 -6.20
N GLU A 88 7.39 -13.89 -6.22
CA GLU A 88 8.48 -13.75 -5.26
C GLU A 88 9.20 -12.39 -5.35
N GLU A 89 9.28 -11.80 -6.54
CA GLU A 89 9.86 -10.46 -6.75
C GLU A 89 9.12 -9.40 -5.93
N GLY A 90 7.79 -9.42 -5.95
CA GLY A 90 6.99 -8.48 -5.17
C GLY A 90 7.14 -8.67 -3.66
N LYS A 91 7.44 -9.89 -3.21
CA LYS A 91 7.70 -10.19 -1.80
C LYS A 91 9.03 -9.61 -1.35
N VAL A 92 10.09 -9.91 -2.09
CA VAL A 92 11.45 -9.40 -1.82
C VAL A 92 11.44 -7.88 -1.80
N GLU A 93 10.82 -7.26 -2.80
CA GLU A 93 10.72 -5.81 -2.89
C GLU A 93 10.02 -5.18 -1.66
N ILE A 94 8.88 -5.75 -1.24
CA ILE A 94 8.18 -5.25 -0.04
C ILE A 94 9.07 -5.37 1.21
N ASN A 95 9.74 -6.50 1.42
CA ASN A 95 10.61 -6.70 2.58
C ASN A 95 11.84 -5.76 2.57
N ASP A 96 12.40 -5.49 1.40
CA ASP A 96 13.56 -4.62 1.24
C ASP A 96 13.19 -3.14 1.48
N ILE A 97 12.10 -2.68 0.86
CA ILE A 97 11.66 -1.28 0.96
C ILE A 97 11.05 -0.99 2.34
N CYS A 98 10.20 -1.90 2.84
CA CYS A 98 9.58 -1.76 4.15
C CYS A 98 10.44 -2.42 5.23
N SER A 99 11.68 -1.96 5.37
CA SER A 99 12.74 -2.59 6.17
C SER A 99 12.44 -2.69 7.68
N ALA A 100 11.43 -1.99 8.20
CA ALA A 100 11.00 -2.14 9.59
C ALA A 100 10.11 -3.35 9.84
N HIS A 101 9.61 -3.99 8.77
CA HIS A 101 8.67 -5.12 8.82
C HIS A 101 7.53 -4.89 9.80
N THR A 102 6.98 -3.67 9.79
CA THR A 102 5.94 -3.23 10.71
C THR A 102 4.84 -2.52 9.93
N ILE A 103 3.59 -2.91 10.21
CA ILE A 103 2.40 -2.21 9.69
C ILE A 103 1.85 -1.28 10.77
N THR A 104 1.58 -0.04 10.40
CA THR A 104 0.95 0.98 11.26
C THR A 104 -0.28 1.59 10.60
N LEU A 105 -1.01 2.44 11.33
CA LEU A 105 -2.18 3.16 10.80
C LEU A 105 -2.14 4.60 11.30
N ALA A 106 -2.19 5.55 10.36
CA ALA A 106 -2.03 6.97 10.64
C ALA A 106 -2.97 7.86 9.83
N PHE A 107 -3.18 9.06 10.35
CA PHE A 107 -3.88 10.14 9.63
C PHE A 107 -2.95 10.75 8.58
N ASP A 108 -3.48 10.91 7.37
CA ASP A 108 -2.78 11.52 6.24
C ASP A 108 -2.74 13.05 6.34
N GLU A 109 -1.70 13.55 7.00
CA GLU A 109 -1.46 15.00 7.11
C GLU A 109 -1.09 15.64 5.76
N ALA A 110 -0.46 14.87 4.87
CA ALA A 110 0.03 15.33 3.58
C ALA A 110 -1.07 15.37 2.51
N LYS A 111 -2.25 14.82 2.79
CA LYS A 111 -3.40 14.72 1.87
C LYS A 111 -3.05 13.99 0.58
N LYS A 112 -2.22 12.96 0.69
CA LYS A 112 -1.86 12.03 -0.38
C LYS A 112 -3.02 11.16 -0.84
N VAL A 113 -3.99 10.87 0.04
CA VAL A 113 -5.07 9.92 -0.23
C VAL A 113 -6.46 10.56 -0.13
N SER A 114 -7.38 10.12 -0.98
CA SER A 114 -8.76 10.64 -1.00
C SER A 114 -9.60 10.08 0.16
N TYR A 115 -9.52 8.77 0.41
CA TYR A 115 -10.23 8.08 1.50
C TYR A 115 -9.23 7.34 2.40
N CYS A 116 -8.53 6.38 1.80
CA CYS A 116 -7.48 5.61 2.41
C CYS A 116 -6.40 5.27 1.36
N GLY A 117 -5.26 4.84 1.83
CA GLY A 117 -4.15 4.38 1.00
C GLY A 117 -3.00 3.91 1.89
N CYS A 118 -1.78 4.01 1.39
CA CYS A 118 -0.60 3.72 2.17
C CYS A 118 0.59 4.58 1.75
N GLU A 119 1.60 4.58 2.62
CA GLU A 119 2.93 5.07 2.33
C GLU A 119 3.97 4.19 3.03
N VAL A 120 5.23 4.32 2.62
CA VAL A 120 6.36 3.79 3.38
C VAL A 120 6.95 4.95 4.18
N SER A 121 7.05 4.80 5.50
CA SER A 121 7.62 5.84 6.34
C SER A 121 9.14 5.93 6.16
N ALA A 122 9.75 7.04 6.58
CA ALA A 122 11.20 7.17 6.59
C ALA A 122 11.90 6.13 7.51
N ALA A 123 11.16 5.51 8.42
CA ALA A 123 11.67 4.41 9.25
C ALA A 123 11.55 3.04 8.58
N GLY A 124 10.97 2.95 7.37
CA GLY A 124 10.71 1.71 6.66
C GLY A 124 9.45 0.98 7.11
N GLU A 125 8.50 1.65 7.75
CA GLU A 125 7.21 1.06 8.13
C GLU A 125 6.21 1.14 6.97
N LEU A 126 5.38 0.12 6.80
CA LEU A 126 4.24 0.18 5.89
C LEU A 126 3.05 0.83 6.62
N VAL A 127 2.77 2.09 6.29
CA VAL A 127 1.77 2.90 6.99
C VAL A 127 0.47 2.87 6.22
N LEU A 128 -0.59 2.32 6.82
CA LEU A 128 -1.96 2.50 6.34
C LEU A 128 -2.40 3.94 6.62
N LEU A 129 -2.99 4.60 5.64
CA LEU A 129 -3.42 5.98 5.72
C LEU A 129 -4.93 6.11 5.65
N PHE A 130 -5.48 7.07 6.39
CA PHE A 130 -6.84 7.55 6.21
C PHE A 130 -6.87 9.08 6.14
N SER A 131 -7.74 9.62 5.30
CA SER A 131 -7.92 11.05 5.13
C SER A 131 -8.97 11.61 6.11
N GLU A 132 -9.09 12.94 6.12
CA GLU A 132 -10.01 13.65 7.01
C GLU A 132 -11.47 13.21 6.80
N GLY A 133 -12.14 12.81 7.89
CA GLY A 133 -13.53 12.33 7.84
C GLY A 133 -13.70 10.91 7.29
N ASN A 134 -12.62 10.23 6.88
CA ASN A 134 -12.71 8.92 6.20
C ASN A 134 -12.14 7.75 7.01
N LEU A 135 -11.95 7.92 8.32
CA LEU A 135 -11.55 6.83 9.19
C LEU A 135 -12.60 5.71 9.19
N GLY A 136 -12.21 4.53 8.73
CA GLY A 136 -13.12 3.38 8.62
C GLY A 136 -13.88 3.29 7.30
N THR A 137 -13.58 4.14 6.31
CA THR A 137 -14.20 4.15 4.99
C THR A 137 -13.29 3.49 3.95
N ASN A 138 -13.84 2.58 3.13
CA ASN A 138 -13.14 1.86 2.03
C ASN A 138 -11.81 1.21 2.44
N ILE A 139 -11.72 0.80 3.71
CA ILE A 139 -10.48 0.36 4.35
C ILE A 139 -9.81 -0.84 3.69
N ASP A 140 -10.59 -1.66 2.98
CA ASP A 140 -10.11 -2.82 2.24
C ASP A 140 -9.22 -2.42 1.03
N ASP A 141 -9.25 -1.16 0.60
CA ASP A 141 -8.49 -0.62 -0.54
C ASP A 141 -7.19 0.09 -0.14
N ALA A 142 -6.87 0.18 1.16
CA ALA A 142 -5.70 0.91 1.65
C ALA A 142 -4.39 0.41 1.00
N LEU A 143 -4.25 -0.91 0.85
CA LEU A 143 -3.13 -1.55 0.16
C LEU A 143 -3.49 -2.06 -1.25
N SER A 144 -4.53 -1.51 -1.89
CA SER A 144 -4.83 -1.86 -3.28
C SER A 144 -3.57 -1.81 -4.15
N ARG A 145 -3.49 -2.66 -5.17
CA ARG A 145 -2.27 -2.85 -5.97
C ARG A 145 -1.65 -1.53 -6.44
N SER A 146 -2.49 -0.59 -6.90
CA SER A 146 -2.06 0.75 -7.32
C SER A 146 -1.51 1.58 -6.17
N ASN A 147 -2.17 1.60 -5.01
CA ASN A 147 -1.71 2.34 -3.84
C ASN A 147 -0.37 1.80 -3.35
N LEU A 148 -0.22 0.48 -3.26
CA LEU A 148 1.01 -0.14 -2.79
C LEU A 148 2.16 0.06 -3.78
N ALA A 149 1.95 -0.16 -5.08
CA ALA A 149 2.99 0.09 -6.09
C ALA A 149 3.48 1.55 -6.07
N LYS A 150 2.55 2.51 -6.00
CA LYS A 150 2.88 3.93 -5.86
C LYS A 150 3.70 4.21 -4.60
N ALA A 151 3.28 3.68 -3.45
CA ALA A 151 4.01 3.87 -2.19
C ALA A 151 5.44 3.31 -2.24
N LEU A 152 5.64 2.14 -2.86
CA LEU A 152 6.97 1.55 -3.05
C LEU A 152 7.84 2.40 -4.00
N ASN A 153 7.29 2.91 -5.10
CA ASN A 153 7.99 3.83 -6.00
C ASN A 153 8.42 5.13 -5.30
N GLU A 154 7.53 5.74 -4.52
CA GLU A 154 7.84 6.96 -3.75
C GLU A 154 8.95 6.71 -2.72
N ALA A 155 8.97 5.53 -2.10
CA ALA A 155 10.00 5.14 -1.13
C ALA A 155 11.39 5.01 -1.79
N LEU A 156 11.46 4.45 -3.01
CA LEU A 156 12.73 4.34 -3.75
C LEU A 156 13.28 5.71 -4.14
N VAL A 157 12.41 6.65 -4.53
CA VAL A 157 12.80 7.99 -4.97
C VAL A 157 13.28 8.87 -3.80
N SER A 158 12.79 8.60 -2.60
CA SER A 158 13.18 9.32 -1.38
C SER A 158 14.39 8.73 -0.67
N GLY A 159 14.80 7.50 -1.02
CA GLY A 159 16.03 6.86 -0.55
C GLY A 159 17.24 7.09 -1.47
N ASP A 160 18.42 6.61 -1.05
CA ASP A 160 19.64 6.56 -1.88
C ASP A 160 19.58 5.46 -2.98
N SER A 161 18.37 5.01 -3.35
CA SER A 161 18.22 3.97 -4.36
C SER A 161 18.59 4.52 -5.73
N ALA A 162 19.52 3.84 -6.41
CA ALA A 162 19.88 4.14 -7.79
C ALA A 162 18.79 3.73 -8.79
N LYS A 163 17.69 3.12 -8.33
CA LYS A 163 16.68 2.54 -9.20
C LYS A 163 15.51 3.50 -9.42
N PRO A 164 15.17 3.83 -10.68
CA PRO A 164 14.13 4.81 -10.99
C PRO A 164 12.71 4.30 -10.71
N MET A 165 12.50 2.98 -10.70
CA MET A 165 11.19 2.34 -10.58
C MET A 165 11.27 0.99 -9.85
N SER A 166 10.20 0.62 -9.14
CA SER A 166 10.08 -0.65 -8.42
C SER A 166 10.06 -1.84 -9.38
N ASP A 167 10.65 -2.97 -8.98
CA ASP A 167 10.60 -4.26 -9.70
C ASP A 167 9.17 -4.71 -9.94
N ALA A 168 8.28 -4.59 -8.95
CA ALA A 168 6.86 -4.90 -9.15
C ALA A 168 6.26 -4.03 -10.25
N THR A 169 6.55 -2.73 -10.25
CA THR A 169 6.05 -1.82 -11.30
C THR A 169 6.60 -2.21 -12.68
N CYS A 170 7.90 -2.51 -12.80
CA CYS A 170 8.50 -3.05 -14.04
C CYS A 170 7.80 -4.32 -14.51
N THR A 171 7.62 -5.29 -13.61
CA THR A 171 6.99 -6.58 -13.90
C THR A 171 5.52 -6.41 -14.29
N GLY A 172 4.79 -5.50 -13.65
CA GLY A 172 3.40 -5.20 -13.98
C GLY A 172 3.24 -4.61 -15.37
N ILE A 173 4.02 -3.57 -15.67
CA ILE A 173 4.05 -2.95 -16.99
C ILE A 173 4.40 -4.00 -18.05
N ASN A 174 5.42 -4.83 -17.81
CA ASN A 174 5.82 -5.87 -18.75
C ASN A 174 4.72 -6.91 -18.98
N LYS A 175 4.02 -7.36 -17.93
CA LYS A 175 2.91 -8.33 -18.06
C LYS A 175 1.75 -7.75 -18.85
N GLU A 176 1.33 -6.53 -18.55
CA GLU A 176 0.21 -5.87 -19.22
C GLU A 176 0.55 -5.51 -20.67
N TYR A 177 1.73 -4.91 -20.90
CA TYR A 177 2.22 -4.61 -22.24
C TYR A 177 2.36 -5.86 -23.10
N ALA A 178 2.96 -6.93 -22.59
CA ALA A 178 3.11 -8.17 -23.35
C ALA A 178 1.74 -8.76 -23.75
N ALA A 179 0.75 -8.71 -22.86
CA ALA A 179 -0.60 -9.19 -23.14
C ALA A 179 -1.31 -8.32 -24.19
N GLU A 180 -1.27 -7.00 -24.05
CA GLU A 180 -1.97 -6.08 -24.95
C GLU A 180 -1.30 -5.94 -26.32
N ASN A 181 0.02 -6.05 -26.37
CA ASN A 181 0.80 -5.85 -27.58
C ASN A 181 1.07 -7.14 -28.36
N ALA A 182 0.74 -8.32 -27.81
CA ALA A 182 0.87 -9.58 -28.54
C ALA A 182 0.21 -9.54 -29.95
N PRO A 183 -1.01 -9.00 -30.13
CA PRO A 183 -1.59 -8.86 -31.46
C PRO A 183 -0.83 -7.87 -32.38
N GLY A 184 -0.26 -6.80 -31.81
CA GLY A 184 0.54 -5.82 -32.54
C GLY A 184 1.86 -6.40 -33.02
N GLN A 185 2.56 -7.11 -32.13
CA GLN A 185 3.79 -7.84 -32.38
C GLN A 185 3.60 -8.88 -33.49
N GLU A 186 2.52 -9.67 -33.44
CA GLU A 186 2.20 -10.67 -34.48
C GLU A 186 1.98 -10.00 -35.85
N LYS A 187 1.23 -8.89 -35.87
CA LYS A 187 0.97 -8.14 -37.10
C LYS A 187 2.24 -7.55 -37.70
N LEU A 188 3.13 -6.98 -36.88
CA LEU A 188 4.41 -6.45 -37.33
C LEU A 188 5.33 -7.54 -37.88
N ASN A 189 5.46 -8.66 -37.17
CA ASN A 189 6.25 -9.81 -37.61
C ASN A 189 5.77 -10.33 -38.97
N LYS A 190 4.44 -10.36 -39.18
CA LYS A 190 3.83 -10.78 -40.44
C LYS A 190 4.09 -9.80 -41.59
N ILE A 191 4.04 -8.49 -41.34
CA ILE A 191 4.31 -7.47 -42.36
C ILE A 191 5.78 -7.46 -42.76
N LEU A 192 6.67 -7.57 -41.76
CA LEU A 192 8.12 -7.46 -41.96
C LEU A 192 8.78 -8.80 -42.31
N ALA A 193 8.01 -9.91 -42.25
CA ALA A 193 8.50 -11.28 -42.45
C ALA A 193 9.73 -11.60 -41.60
N THR A 194 9.84 -10.97 -40.44
CA THR A 194 10.97 -11.07 -39.50
C THR A 194 10.43 -10.78 -38.11
N GLU A 195 10.90 -11.54 -37.12
CA GLU A 195 10.59 -11.31 -35.72
C GLU A 195 11.42 -10.14 -35.21
N ILE A 196 10.77 -9.02 -34.90
CA ILE A 196 11.44 -7.82 -34.38
C ILE A 196 10.95 -7.58 -32.95
N PRO A 197 11.79 -7.75 -31.92
CA PRO A 197 11.36 -7.48 -30.56
C PRO A 197 11.01 -6.00 -30.39
N LEU A 198 9.80 -5.72 -29.91
CA LEU A 198 9.42 -4.38 -29.49
C LEU A 198 9.93 -4.14 -28.07
N ASP A 199 11.01 -3.39 -27.95
CA ASP A 199 11.51 -2.87 -26.68
C ASP A 199 10.92 -1.46 -26.43
N PRO A 200 9.95 -1.35 -25.50
CA PRO A 200 9.34 -0.07 -25.15
C PRO A 200 10.25 0.83 -24.30
N ASN A 201 11.38 0.32 -23.77
CA ASN A 201 12.34 1.07 -22.97
C ASN A 201 11.69 1.81 -21.77
N PHE A 202 10.88 1.08 -21.00
CA PHE A 202 9.99 1.65 -19.98
C PHE A 202 10.70 2.48 -18.91
N GLU A 203 11.88 2.06 -18.44
CA GLU A 203 12.63 2.81 -17.44
C GLU A 203 13.04 4.20 -17.93
N ALA A 204 13.58 4.29 -19.16
CA ALA A 204 13.95 5.57 -19.75
C ALA A 204 12.74 6.46 -20.08
N VAL A 205 11.58 5.86 -20.37
CA VAL A 205 10.31 6.59 -20.55
C VAL A 205 9.83 7.10 -19.20
N PHE A 206 9.88 6.28 -18.15
CA PHE A 206 9.47 6.62 -16.79
C PHE A 206 10.26 7.82 -16.27
N GLU A 207 11.59 7.79 -16.38
CA GLU A 207 12.45 8.92 -15.97
C GLU A 207 12.07 10.22 -16.70
N LYS A 208 11.80 10.15 -18.01
CA LYS A 208 11.41 11.33 -18.80
C LYS A 208 10.03 11.85 -18.42
N LEU A 209 9.08 10.96 -18.12
CA LEU A 209 7.74 11.34 -17.67
C LEU A 209 7.79 11.99 -16.29
N LYS A 210 8.64 11.51 -15.39
CA LYS A 210 8.76 12.06 -14.03
C LYS A 210 9.22 13.53 -14.00
N VAL A 211 10.05 13.95 -14.94
CA VAL A 211 10.56 15.34 -15.05
C VAL A 211 9.66 16.22 -15.95
N GLY A 212 8.66 15.63 -16.61
CA GLY A 212 7.78 16.32 -17.54
C GLY A 212 6.78 17.24 -16.83
N ALA A 213 6.75 18.53 -17.22
CA ALA A 213 5.88 19.55 -16.62
C ALA A 213 4.35 19.31 -16.77
N ASN A 214 3.94 18.29 -17.53
CA ASN A 214 2.54 17.96 -17.84
C ASN A 214 2.13 16.54 -17.38
N SER A 215 2.95 15.86 -16.59
CA SER A 215 2.60 14.52 -16.10
C SER A 215 1.51 14.62 -15.03
N PRO A 216 0.37 13.90 -15.14
CA PRO A 216 -0.70 13.96 -14.15
C PRO A 216 -0.22 13.46 -12.79
N ASP A 217 -0.49 14.17 -11.69
CA ASP A 217 -0.08 13.70 -10.35
C ASP A 217 -0.60 12.28 -10.05
N GLY A 218 0.31 11.38 -9.66
CA GLY A 218 -0.04 9.99 -9.31
C GLY A 218 -0.30 9.06 -10.51
N TRP A 219 0.28 9.34 -11.67
CA TRP A 219 0.29 8.43 -12.83
C TRP A 219 1.19 7.20 -12.65
N GLU A 220 2.20 7.32 -11.78
CA GLU A 220 3.12 6.24 -11.34
C GLU A 220 2.39 5.22 -10.47
#